data_AF-A0A962DE58-F1
#
_entry.id   AF-A0A962DE58-F1
#
_cell.length_a   1.000
_cell.length_b   1.000
_cell.length_c   1.000
_cell.angle_alpha   90.00
_cell.angle_beta   90.00
_cell.angle_gamma   90.00
#
_symmetry.space_group_name_H-M   'P 1'
#
loop_
_entity.id
_entity.type
_entity.pdbx_description
1 polymer ?
#
loop_
_entity_poly.entity_id
_entity_poly.type
_entity_poly.pdbx_seq_one_letter_code
_entity_poly.pdbx_strand_id
1 'polypeptide(L)' 'MSAGKETNYSLGLNYYIDNKSRVMFNAIRAKATPNSSGVYEDLDIYQLRFQFEL' A
#
# COMPACT_ATOMS: atom_id res chain seq x y z
N MET A 1 11.67 -7.81 -25.22
CA MET A 1 10.54 -7.43 -24.34
C MET A 1 11.02 -7.52 -22.91
N SER A 2 11.41 -6.41 -22.29
CA SER A 2 11.67 -6.38 -20.84
C SER A 2 10.32 -6.21 -20.16
N ALA A 3 9.80 -7.29 -19.57
CA ALA A 3 8.67 -7.18 -18.66
C ALA A 3 9.14 -6.36 -17.46
N GLY A 4 8.54 -5.18 -17.24
CA GLY A 4 8.85 -4.35 -16.08
C GLY A 4 8.65 -5.15 -14.79
N LYS A 5 9.53 -4.97 -13.81
CA LYS A 5 9.41 -5.56 -12.47
C LYS A 5 8.77 -4.53 -11.54
N GLU A 6 7.66 -4.91 -10.92
CA GLU A 6 7.01 -4.13 -9.86
C GLU A 6 7.40 -4.71 -8.49
N THR A 7 7.62 -3.85 -7.51
CA THR A 7 7.90 -4.24 -6.12
C THR A 7 7.15 -3.33 -5.17
N ASN A 8 6.29 -3.93 -4.35
CA ASN A 8 5.44 -3.21 -3.41
C ASN A 8 5.87 -3.49 -1.97
N TYR A 9 6.11 -2.44 -1.21
CA TYR A 9 6.38 -2.48 0.23
C TYR A 9 5.18 -1.93 0.97
N SER A 10 4.63 -2.67 1.92
CA SER A 10 3.51 -2.22 2.74
C SER A 10 3.86 -2.31 4.22
N LEU A 11 3.66 -1.21 4.95
CA LEU A 11 3.72 -1.17 6.40
C LEU A 11 2.34 -0.77 6.94
N GLY A 12 1.75 -1.63 7.78
CA GLY A 12 0.42 -1.45 8.32
C GLY A 12 0.41 -1.46 9.84
N LEU A 13 -0.44 -0.61 10.43
CA LEU A 13 -0.73 -0.55 11.85
C LEU A 13 -2.23 -0.75 12.06
N ASN A 14 -2.61 -1.72 12.88
CA ASN A 14 -3.99 -2.02 13.21
C ASN A 14 -4.21 -1.76 14.70
N TYR A 15 -5.11 -0.84 15.03
CA TYR A 15 -5.54 -0.54 16.38
C TYR A 15 -6.97 -1.03 16.59
N TYR A 16 -7.13 -2.01 17.48
CA TYR A 16 -8.42 -2.54 17.87
C TYR A 16 -8.94 -1.71 19.05
N ILE A 17 -10.03 -0.96 18.83
CA ILE A 17 -10.64 -0.14 19.88
C ILE A 17 -11.47 -1.05 20.79
N ASP A 18 -12.22 -1.97 20.18
CA ASP A 18 -12.96 -3.03 20.85
C ASP A 18 -13.10 -4.24 19.91
N ASN A 19 -13.87 -5.25 20.32
CA ASN A 19 -14.10 -6.46 19.51
C ASN A 19 -14.91 -6.22 18.23
N LYS A 20 -15.46 -5.02 18.04
CA LYS A 20 -16.33 -4.65 16.92
C LYS A 20 -15.75 -3.52 16.06
N SER A 21 -14.71 -2.83 16.52
CA SER A 21 -14.19 -1.64 15.87
C SER A 21 -12.67 -1.60 15.85
N ARG A 22 -12.13 -1.21 14.70
CA ARG A 22 -10.69 -1.04 14.50
C ARG A 22 -10.37 0.11 13.56
N VAL A 23 -9.24 0.76 13.83
CA VAL A 23 -8.62 1.75 12.97
C VAL A 23 -7.38 1.14 12.34
N MET A 24 -7.20 1.32 11.05
CA MET A 24 -6.08 0.78 10.28
C MET A 24 -5.39 1.91 9.55
N PHE A 25 -4.07 2.00 9.70
CA PHE A 25 -3.21 2.88 8.92
C PHE A 25 -2.27 2.05 8.08
N ASN A 26 -2.17 2.33 6.77
CA ASN A 26 -1.24 1.67 5.88
C ASN A 26 -0.42 2.69 5.10
N ALA A 27 0.89 2.49 5.06
CA ALA A 27 1.81 3.17 4.17
C ALA A 27 2.30 2.15 3.12
N ILE A 28 2.07 2.43 1.85
CA ILE A 28 2.42 1.56 0.73
C ILE A 28 3.38 2.33 -0.16
N ARG A 29 4.52 1.72 -0.47
CA ARG A 29 5.47 2.22 -1.47
C ARG A 29 5.55 1.23 -2.61
N ALA A 30 5.07 1.64 -3.77
CA ALA A 30 5.18 0.89 -5.01
C ALA A 30 6.37 1.42 -5.82
N LYS A 31 7.24 0.51 -6.26
CA LYS A 31 8.36 0.80 -7.15
C LYS A 31 8.19 -0.02 -8.43
N ALA A 32 8.00 0.64 -9.55
CA ALA A 32 8.04 0.01 -10.86
C ALA A 32 9.40 0.28 -11.52
N THR A 33 10.16 -0.78 -11.77
CA THR A 33 11.33 -0.71 -12.67
C THR A 33 10.87 -0.47 -14.10
N PRO A 34 11.69 0.20 -14.92
CA PRO A 34 11.21 0.75 -16.17
C PRO A 34 10.65 -0.31 -17.11
N ASN A 35 9.47 -0.01 -17.64
CA ASN A 35 8.96 -0.66 -18.83
C ASN A 35 9.90 -0.37 -20.02
N SER A 36 9.63 -0.93 -21.20
CA SER A 36 10.50 -0.77 -22.38
C SER A 36 10.73 0.69 -22.83
N SER A 37 10.04 1.67 -22.23
CA SER A 37 10.19 3.11 -22.47
C SER A 37 11.09 3.84 -21.45
N GLY A 38 11.66 3.15 -20.46
CA GLY A 38 12.65 3.75 -19.54
C GLY A 38 12.06 4.58 -18.40
N VAL A 39 10.73 4.56 -18.19
CA VAL A 39 10.07 5.37 -17.15
C VAL A 39 10.13 4.67 -15.80
N TYR A 40 10.78 5.30 -14.82
CA TYR A 40 10.75 4.88 -13.42
C TYR A 40 9.54 5.51 -12.73
N GLU A 41 8.69 4.68 -12.12
CA GLU A 41 7.53 5.15 -11.37
C GLU A 41 7.65 4.70 -9.91
N ASP A 42 7.80 5.68 -9.02
CA ASP A 42 7.73 5.52 -7.58
C ASP A 42 6.39 6.13 -7.12
N LEU A 43 5.57 5.36 -6.40
CA LEU A 43 4.29 5.81 -5.86
C LEU A 43 4.20 5.52 -4.36
N ASP A 44 3.98 6.57 -3.58
CA ASP A 44 3.72 6.47 -2.15
C ASP A 44 2.22 6.69 -1.87
N ILE A 45 1.59 5.75 -1.18
CA ILE A 45 0.17 5.77 -0.82
C ILE A 45 0.03 5.68 0.70
N TYR A 46 -0.74 6.59 1.27
CA TYR A 46 -1.16 6.55 2.68
C TYR A 46 -2.65 6.29 2.77
N GLN A 47 -3.04 5.28 3.54
CA GLN A 47 -4.43 4.87 3.69
C GLN A 47 -4.81 4.88 5.17
N LEU A 48 -5.95 5.49 5.48
CA LEU A 48 -6.60 5.41 6.78
C LEU A 48 -7.96 4.74 6.60
N ARG A 49 -8.27 3.73 7.42
CA ARG A 49 -9.55 3.03 7.37
C ARG A 49 -10.11 2.86 8.78
N PHE A 50 -11.38 3.21 8.94
CA PHE A 50 -12.19 2.84 10.10
C PHE A 50 -13.10 1.67 9.72
N GLN A 51 -13.14 0.64 10.55
CA GLN A 51 -14.03 -0.51 10.38
C GLN A 51 -14.85 -0.70 11.64
N PHE A 52 -16.15 -0.96 11.46
CA PHE A 52 -17.12 -1.26 12.49
C PHE A 52 -17.99 -2.44 12.04
N GLU A 53 -18.23 -3.39 12.95
CA GLU A 53 -19.11 -4.54 12.75
C GLU A 53 -20.48 -4.29 13.40
N LEU A 54 -21.54 -4.37 12.59
CA LEU A 54 -22.95 -4.14 12.95
C LEU A 54 -23.58 -5.38 13.59
#